data_AF-V7PHR6-F1
#
_entry.id   AF-V7PHR6-F1
#
_cell.length_a   1.000
_cell.length_b   1.000
_cell.length_c   1.000
_cell.angle_alpha   90.00
_cell.angle_beta   90.00
_cell.angle_gamma   90.00
#
_symmetry.space_group_name_H-M   'P 1'
#
loop_
_entity.id
_entity.type
_entity.pdbx_description
1 polymer ?
#
loop_
_entity_poly.entity_id
_entity_poly.type
_entity_poly.pdbx_seq_one_letter_code
_entity_poly.pdbx_strand_id
1 'polypeptide(L)'
;MCLTTCGEFDTFWKFFSDELNESKEYDFKSRFFNEYCPKHGNCNNDIDKINAGSLWLFNKFYGNRDNFSYYADENINIVIYFMIWLGHKLNQKLNKEFPNINEFYNKHMKNANEYQNHIDGVTGYKNYIELINKHNYVMNISNEKMSKFYDLFKNLCNMYINIGKKNKGGIYLEYAKKFANEYKKLFNDNDNDNNEGNSYNKILSALSSDYYNFGKNKVDNKPIELPSLPTKKTAENGDISYPKITKTNELSSGTDKLNIATINPSSNTTLSGPSLVNKLISIPFIFVVILILLGIAYKCAIINLIDKSFGDNPNNPGDDASMGYFNSYCPDNNYDTDDKKISSTFTTLLNFFESIVDENLESDKLAEYAILWLSYILNQKTQNGITTLNKFYAEHIEKNSCYNKHITTDSNSGNKIKKEVIETKIESMNIDIKDISNFYDAFKSLCNMYSELDPEKNTECKTYLENAGEFFEKYEKLKNALNINKGSSYLQLLSSLSNDYKNLENKYNNVGCNYVSPFVACPRSSVTKNIIITIGIIFVAASILLGVSYKRNAKKIKKKLIINILFEESGYSRNSNNG
;
A
#
# COMPACT_ATOMS: atom_id res chain seq x y z
N MET A 1 -6.74 -10.34 -3.76
CA MET A 1 -6.11 -11.59 -3.28
C MET A 1 -4.59 -11.51 -3.39
N CYS A 2 -3.84 -12.07 -2.42
CA CYS A 2 -2.37 -11.95 -2.36
C CYS A 2 -1.72 -13.27 -1.91
N LEU A 3 -0.37 -13.34 -1.93
CA LEU A 3 0.39 -14.54 -1.59
C LEU A 3 0.09 -15.02 -0.15
N THR A 4 0.01 -14.11 0.82
CA THR A 4 -0.22 -14.47 2.22
C THR A 4 -1.61 -15.07 2.43
N THR A 5 -2.65 -14.53 1.80
CA THR A 5 -4.01 -15.12 1.80
C THR A 5 -3.95 -16.57 1.29
N CYS A 6 -3.34 -16.80 0.14
CA CYS A 6 -3.26 -18.15 -0.42
C CYS A 6 -2.35 -19.10 0.34
N GLY A 7 -1.34 -18.59 1.04
CA GLY A 7 -0.51 -19.40 1.95
C GLY A 7 -1.32 -19.95 3.13
N GLU A 8 -2.25 -19.16 3.68
CA GLU A 8 -3.15 -19.64 4.73
C GLU A 8 -4.14 -20.68 4.19
N PHE A 9 -4.68 -20.49 2.98
CA PHE A 9 -5.49 -21.54 2.33
C PHE A 9 -4.67 -22.80 2.04
N ASP A 10 -3.42 -22.69 1.59
CA ASP A 10 -2.53 -23.85 1.40
C ASP A 10 -2.29 -24.63 2.70
N THR A 11 -2.20 -23.91 3.82
CA THR A 11 -2.10 -24.53 5.14
C THR A 11 -3.42 -25.18 5.51
N PHE A 12 -4.53 -24.47 5.38
CA PHE A 12 -5.87 -24.96 5.65
C PHE A 12 -6.18 -26.25 4.90
N TRP A 13 -5.86 -26.32 3.60
CA TRP A 13 -6.10 -27.49 2.76
C TRP A 13 -5.32 -28.75 3.18
N LYS A 14 -4.19 -28.60 3.89
CA LYS A 14 -3.47 -29.76 4.45
C LYS A 14 -4.19 -30.39 5.63
N PHE A 15 -5.02 -29.62 6.32
CA PHE A 15 -5.77 -30.07 7.50
C PHE A 15 -7.25 -30.33 7.19
N PHE A 16 -7.80 -29.67 6.18
CA PHE A 16 -9.11 -29.96 5.62
C PHE A 16 -8.96 -30.05 4.10
N SER A 17 -8.68 -31.26 3.60
CA SER A 17 -8.44 -31.51 2.18
C SER A 17 -9.60 -31.04 1.34
N ASP A 18 -9.31 -30.60 0.12
CA ASP A 18 -10.31 -30.22 -0.88
C ASP A 18 -11.12 -31.41 -1.35
N GLU A 19 -10.49 -32.56 -1.50
CA GLU A 19 -11.12 -33.78 -1.97
C GLU A 19 -11.59 -34.64 -0.80
N LEU A 20 -12.57 -35.49 -1.08
CA LEU A 20 -12.93 -36.57 -0.16
C LEU A 20 -11.83 -37.64 -0.20
N ASN A 21 -11.63 -38.35 0.92
CA ASN A 21 -10.73 -39.49 0.96
C ASN A 21 -11.30 -40.69 0.17
N GLU A 22 -10.53 -41.78 0.09
CA GLU A 22 -10.94 -43.01 -0.60
C GLU A 22 -12.27 -43.60 -0.10
N SER A 23 -12.61 -43.36 1.17
CA SER A 23 -13.88 -43.78 1.77
C SER A 23 -15.04 -42.81 1.49
N LYS A 24 -14.84 -41.81 0.63
CA LYS A 24 -15.79 -40.72 0.34
C LYS A 24 -16.17 -39.89 1.58
N GLU A 25 -15.25 -39.80 2.54
CA GLU A 25 -15.39 -38.98 3.75
C GLU A 25 -14.53 -37.72 3.65
N TYR A 26 -14.91 -36.66 4.36
CA TYR A 26 -14.06 -35.47 4.44
C TYR A 26 -12.72 -35.84 5.11
N ASP A 27 -11.60 -35.60 4.42
CA ASP A 27 -10.28 -35.71 5.05
C ASP A 27 -10.02 -34.48 5.92
N PHE A 28 -10.33 -34.64 7.20
CA PHE A 28 -10.35 -33.58 8.21
C PHE A 28 -9.49 -33.98 9.41
N LYS A 29 -8.48 -33.16 9.70
CA LYS A 29 -7.58 -33.37 10.84
C LYS A 29 -8.12 -32.65 12.07
N SER A 30 -9.01 -33.32 12.81
CA SER A 30 -9.72 -32.74 13.96
C SER A 30 -8.84 -31.95 14.92
N ARG A 31 -7.65 -32.49 15.27
CA ARG A 31 -6.69 -31.84 16.17
C ARG A 31 -6.39 -30.38 15.81
N PHE A 32 -6.31 -30.06 14.52
CA PHE A 32 -6.02 -28.70 14.05
C PHE A 32 -7.21 -27.74 14.27
N PHE A 33 -8.43 -28.27 14.28
CA PHE A 33 -9.68 -27.52 14.40
C PHE A 33 -10.35 -27.66 15.77
N ASN A 34 -9.70 -28.29 16.75
CA ASN A 34 -10.29 -28.61 18.06
C ASN A 34 -10.99 -27.43 18.74
N GLU A 35 -10.41 -26.22 18.66
CA GLU A 35 -10.97 -25.01 19.28
C GLU A 35 -12.28 -24.54 18.63
N TYR A 36 -12.55 -24.98 17.40
CA TYR A 36 -13.73 -24.61 16.61
C TYR A 36 -14.76 -25.75 16.52
N CYS A 37 -14.48 -26.90 17.14
CA CYS A 37 -15.39 -28.04 17.19
C CYS A 37 -16.36 -27.93 18.38
N PRO A 38 -17.62 -28.35 18.24
CA PRO A 38 -18.54 -28.49 19.37
C PRO A 38 -18.02 -29.50 20.41
N LYS A 39 -18.35 -29.28 21.70
CA LYS A 39 -18.09 -30.19 22.84
C LYS A 39 -16.62 -30.66 22.97
N HIS A 40 -15.73 -29.80 23.47
CA HIS A 40 -14.35 -30.13 23.86
C HIS A 40 -13.51 -30.81 22.75
N GLY A 41 -13.62 -30.37 21.49
CA GLY A 41 -12.70 -30.75 20.41
C GLY A 41 -13.17 -31.84 19.45
N ASN A 42 -14.43 -32.29 19.53
CA ASN A 42 -14.89 -33.43 18.73
C ASN A 42 -15.88 -33.00 17.63
N CYS A 43 -15.35 -32.70 16.44
CA CYS A 43 -16.13 -32.54 15.20
C CYS A 43 -16.55 -33.91 14.64
N ASN A 44 -17.57 -34.51 15.25
CA ASN A 44 -17.92 -35.92 15.01
C ASN A 44 -18.71 -36.14 13.71
N ASN A 45 -19.50 -35.15 13.28
CA ASN A 45 -20.30 -35.24 12.06
C ASN A 45 -19.81 -34.23 11.01
N ASP A 46 -20.30 -34.38 9.79
CA ASP A 46 -19.89 -33.57 8.65
C ASP A 46 -20.25 -32.08 8.77
N ILE A 47 -21.39 -31.77 9.39
CA ILE A 47 -21.81 -30.40 9.68
C ILE A 47 -20.81 -29.74 10.63
N ASP A 48 -20.43 -30.43 11.72
CA ASP A 48 -19.47 -29.92 12.70
C ASP A 48 -18.10 -29.66 12.06
N LYS A 49 -17.61 -30.56 11.19
CA LYS A 49 -16.34 -30.39 10.46
C LYS A 49 -16.37 -29.14 9.56
N ILE A 50 -17.44 -28.97 8.78
CA ILE A 50 -17.62 -27.81 7.88
C ILE A 50 -17.73 -26.51 8.68
N ASN A 51 -18.50 -26.52 9.78
CA ASN A 51 -18.66 -25.36 10.64
C ASN A 51 -17.33 -24.98 11.32
N ALA A 52 -16.57 -25.95 11.82
CA ALA A 52 -15.25 -25.72 12.41
C ALA A 52 -14.24 -25.19 11.39
N GLY A 53 -14.23 -25.72 10.17
CA GLY A 53 -13.41 -25.18 9.07
C GLY A 53 -13.80 -23.74 8.72
N SER A 54 -15.10 -23.44 8.68
CA SER A 54 -15.62 -22.08 8.44
C SER A 54 -15.18 -21.12 9.56
N LEU A 55 -15.37 -21.49 10.83
CA LEU A 55 -14.93 -20.69 11.97
C LEU A 55 -13.43 -20.45 11.98
N TRP A 56 -12.62 -21.46 11.64
CA TRP A 56 -11.18 -21.30 11.52
C TRP A 56 -10.81 -20.25 10.46
N LEU A 57 -11.44 -20.29 9.28
CA LEU A 57 -11.22 -19.29 8.23
C LEU A 57 -11.60 -17.89 8.71
N PHE A 58 -12.77 -17.72 9.32
CA PHE A 58 -13.14 -16.42 9.88
C PHE A 58 -12.18 -15.96 10.98
N ASN A 59 -11.77 -16.83 11.89
CA ASN A 59 -10.85 -16.47 12.96
C ASN A 59 -9.44 -16.12 12.46
N LYS A 60 -8.92 -16.89 11.50
CA LYS A 60 -7.58 -16.68 10.93
C LYS A 60 -7.45 -15.32 10.24
N PHE A 61 -8.49 -14.90 9.54
CA PHE A 61 -8.47 -13.67 8.75
C PHE A 61 -9.12 -12.46 9.45
N TYR A 62 -10.07 -12.69 10.34
CA TYR A 62 -10.92 -11.66 10.94
C TYR A 62 -11.06 -11.77 12.45
N GLY A 63 -10.43 -12.74 13.11
CA GLY A 63 -10.67 -13.01 14.54
C GLY A 63 -10.12 -11.98 15.52
N ASN A 64 -9.24 -11.10 15.05
CA ASN A 64 -8.80 -9.94 15.80
C ASN A 64 -8.29 -8.86 14.83
N ARG A 65 -8.02 -7.69 15.40
CA ARG A 65 -7.45 -6.52 14.72
C ARG A 65 -6.20 -6.82 13.90
N ASP A 66 -5.26 -7.60 14.42
CA ASP A 66 -3.98 -7.88 13.74
C ASP A 66 -4.18 -8.83 12.57
N ASN A 67 -4.98 -9.88 12.73
CA ASN A 67 -5.38 -10.79 11.65
C ASN A 67 -6.09 -10.02 10.53
N PHE A 68 -7.04 -9.16 10.89
CA PHE A 68 -7.74 -8.31 9.92
C PHE A 68 -6.76 -7.41 9.17
N SER A 69 -5.95 -6.62 9.90
CA SER A 69 -4.95 -5.70 9.35
C SER A 69 -3.97 -6.38 8.40
N TYR A 70 -3.57 -7.61 8.73
CA TYR A 70 -2.54 -8.33 7.98
C TYR A 70 -3.10 -9.06 6.75
N TYR A 71 -4.28 -9.67 6.86
CA TYR A 71 -4.79 -10.54 5.82
C TYR A 71 -5.93 -9.95 4.99
N ALA A 72 -6.80 -9.15 5.61
CA ALA A 72 -8.13 -8.84 5.08
C ALA A 72 -8.47 -7.36 4.94
N ASP A 73 -7.66 -6.47 5.51
CA ASP A 73 -7.80 -5.04 5.31
C ASP A 73 -7.66 -4.70 3.83
N GLU A 74 -8.57 -3.86 3.34
CA GLU A 74 -8.75 -3.51 1.92
C GLU A 74 -9.13 -4.66 0.95
N ASN A 75 -9.12 -5.94 1.38
CA ASN A 75 -9.49 -7.09 0.55
C ASN A 75 -10.85 -7.67 0.94
N ILE A 76 -11.91 -6.95 0.57
CA ILE A 76 -13.30 -7.30 0.88
C ILE A 76 -13.73 -8.68 0.30
N ASN A 77 -13.02 -9.15 -0.74
CA ASN A 77 -13.35 -10.38 -1.44
C ASN A 77 -13.01 -11.66 -0.66
N ILE A 78 -12.28 -11.59 0.46
CA ILE A 78 -11.91 -12.79 1.23
C ILE A 78 -13.13 -13.55 1.75
N VAL A 79 -14.17 -12.84 2.18
CA VAL A 79 -15.44 -13.48 2.58
C VAL A 79 -16.05 -14.24 1.41
N ILE A 80 -15.94 -13.73 0.18
CA ILE A 80 -16.41 -14.42 -1.03
C ILE A 80 -15.69 -15.76 -1.19
N TYR A 81 -14.37 -15.83 -0.96
CA TYR A 81 -13.62 -17.09 -1.05
C TYR A 81 -14.03 -18.10 0.03
N PHE A 82 -14.35 -17.65 1.24
CA PHE A 82 -14.88 -18.53 2.28
C PHE A 82 -16.22 -19.12 1.86
N MET A 83 -17.07 -18.31 1.23
CA MET A 83 -18.36 -18.76 0.73
C MET A 83 -18.21 -19.73 -0.45
N ILE A 84 -17.30 -19.47 -1.39
CA ILE A 84 -17.00 -20.41 -2.48
C ILE A 84 -16.53 -21.75 -1.90
N TRP A 85 -15.61 -21.74 -0.94
CA TRP A 85 -15.14 -22.95 -0.28
C TRP A 85 -16.28 -23.69 0.46
N LEU A 86 -17.11 -22.96 1.22
CA LEU A 86 -18.24 -23.53 1.96
C LEU A 86 -19.23 -24.20 1.01
N GLY A 87 -19.63 -23.50 -0.07
CA GLY A 87 -20.53 -24.05 -1.08
C GLY A 87 -19.95 -25.29 -1.76
N HIS A 88 -18.66 -25.28 -2.11
CA HIS A 88 -17.96 -26.45 -2.63
C HIS A 88 -18.00 -27.64 -1.66
N LYS A 89 -17.75 -27.40 -0.37
CA LYS A 89 -17.82 -28.47 0.65
C LYS A 89 -19.22 -29.03 0.80
N LEU A 90 -20.24 -28.18 0.88
CA LEU A 90 -21.63 -28.62 0.93
C LEU A 90 -21.98 -29.45 -0.31
N ASN A 91 -21.53 -29.04 -1.50
CA ASN A 91 -21.78 -29.76 -2.76
C ASN A 91 -21.28 -31.22 -2.72
N GLN A 92 -20.18 -31.51 -2.01
CA GLN A 92 -19.55 -32.84 -2.00
C GLN A 92 -20.37 -33.92 -1.29
N LYS A 93 -21.04 -33.61 -0.18
CA LYS A 93 -21.82 -34.60 0.60
C LYS A 93 -23.19 -34.12 1.05
N LEU A 94 -23.38 -32.82 1.27
CA LEU A 94 -24.57 -32.26 1.90
C LEU A 94 -25.47 -31.46 0.95
N ASN A 95 -25.25 -31.51 -0.36
CA ASN A 95 -26.00 -30.71 -1.35
C ASN A 95 -27.52 -30.96 -1.32
N LYS A 96 -27.94 -32.17 -0.96
CA LYS A 96 -29.37 -32.51 -0.84
C LYS A 96 -30.03 -31.86 0.37
N GLU A 97 -29.29 -31.73 1.47
CA GLU A 97 -29.78 -31.08 2.69
C GLU A 97 -29.62 -29.56 2.62
N PHE A 98 -28.54 -29.10 1.99
CA PHE A 98 -28.20 -27.69 1.78
C PHE A 98 -27.84 -27.49 0.31
N PRO A 99 -28.79 -27.16 -0.57
CA PRO A 99 -28.53 -26.90 -1.99
C PRO A 99 -27.82 -25.57 -2.25
N ASN A 100 -27.77 -24.69 -1.25
CA ASN A 100 -27.08 -23.39 -1.27
C ASN A 100 -26.53 -23.06 0.12
N ILE A 101 -25.73 -22.00 0.22
CA ILE A 101 -25.09 -21.58 1.48
C ILE A 101 -26.10 -20.96 2.44
N ASN A 102 -27.14 -20.27 1.93
CA ASN A 102 -28.13 -19.58 2.75
C ASN A 102 -28.83 -20.53 3.73
N GLU A 103 -29.16 -21.75 3.30
CA GLU A 103 -29.80 -22.75 4.16
C GLU A 103 -28.88 -23.22 5.30
N PHE A 104 -27.61 -23.53 4.99
CA PHE A 104 -26.62 -23.89 5.99
C PHE A 104 -26.37 -22.73 6.98
N TYR A 105 -26.23 -21.51 6.45
CA TYR A 105 -26.02 -20.31 7.24
C TYR A 105 -27.15 -20.09 8.26
N ASN A 106 -28.41 -20.15 7.82
CA ASN A 106 -29.57 -19.93 8.70
C ASN A 106 -29.68 -20.99 9.80
N LYS A 107 -29.34 -22.25 9.49
CA LYS A 107 -29.47 -23.38 10.43
C LYS A 107 -28.29 -23.48 11.41
N HIS A 108 -27.06 -23.20 10.96
CA HIS A 108 -25.84 -23.53 11.70
C HIS A 108 -24.93 -22.34 12.05
N MET A 109 -25.08 -21.18 11.40
CA MET A 109 -24.16 -20.04 11.61
C MET A 109 -24.86 -18.84 12.25
N LYS A 110 -26.02 -18.42 11.72
CA LYS A 110 -26.70 -17.15 12.04
C LYS A 110 -26.90 -16.91 13.53
N ASN A 111 -27.29 -17.96 14.25
CA ASN A 111 -27.63 -17.91 15.68
C ASN A 111 -26.57 -18.58 16.56
N ALA A 112 -25.42 -18.97 16.01
CA ALA A 112 -24.34 -19.59 16.77
C ALA A 112 -23.48 -18.50 17.43
N ASN A 113 -23.21 -18.65 18.73
CA ASN A 113 -22.51 -17.65 19.55
C ASN A 113 -21.13 -17.33 18.97
N GLU A 114 -20.43 -18.34 18.46
CA GLU A 114 -19.09 -18.24 17.88
C GLU A 114 -19.04 -17.26 16.70
N TYR A 115 -20.14 -17.08 15.97
CA TYR A 115 -20.25 -16.12 14.87
C TYR A 115 -20.75 -14.73 15.30
N GLN A 116 -21.46 -14.65 16.43
CA GLN A 116 -22.05 -13.41 16.94
C GLN A 116 -21.13 -12.64 17.87
N ASN A 117 -20.11 -13.30 18.42
CA ASN A 117 -19.12 -12.70 19.31
C ASN A 117 -18.49 -11.43 18.71
N HIS A 118 -18.34 -10.42 19.56
CA HIS A 118 -17.72 -9.16 19.14
C HIS A 118 -16.25 -9.36 18.80
N ILE A 119 -15.79 -8.72 17.72
CA ILE A 119 -14.40 -8.71 17.30
C ILE A 119 -13.79 -7.37 17.70
N ASP A 120 -12.94 -7.38 18.70
CA ASP A 120 -12.33 -6.15 19.21
C ASP A 120 -11.33 -5.54 18.21
N GLY A 121 -11.39 -4.21 18.10
CA GLY A 121 -10.38 -3.43 17.39
C GLY A 121 -10.50 -3.42 15.86
N VAL A 122 -11.60 -3.91 15.29
CA VAL A 122 -11.89 -3.83 13.86
C VAL A 122 -13.02 -2.83 13.57
N THR A 123 -12.82 -1.97 12.56
CA THR A 123 -13.82 -0.96 12.15
C THR A 123 -14.65 -1.46 10.97
N GLY A 124 -15.95 -1.17 10.98
CA GLY A 124 -16.87 -1.44 9.88
C GLY A 124 -17.75 -2.69 10.02
N TYR A 125 -17.46 -3.60 10.95
CA TYR A 125 -18.33 -4.73 11.32
C TYR A 125 -18.05 -5.15 12.76
N LYS A 126 -19.06 -5.65 13.46
CA LYS A 126 -18.95 -6.02 14.88
C LYS A 126 -18.62 -7.48 15.11
N ASN A 127 -19.02 -8.36 14.19
CA ASN A 127 -18.88 -9.81 14.29
C ASN A 127 -18.90 -10.47 12.89
N TYR A 128 -18.73 -11.79 12.83
CA TYR A 128 -18.72 -12.53 11.56
C TYR A 128 -20.09 -12.50 10.86
N ILE A 129 -21.19 -12.45 11.61
CA ILE A 129 -22.54 -12.33 11.02
C ILE A 129 -22.68 -11.06 10.17
N GLU A 130 -22.21 -9.92 10.66
CA GLU A 130 -22.24 -8.67 9.89
C GLU A 130 -21.36 -8.74 8.62
N LEU A 131 -20.17 -9.36 8.71
CA LEU A 131 -19.30 -9.59 7.55
C LEU A 131 -19.96 -10.42 6.46
N ILE A 132 -20.57 -11.53 6.89
CA ILE A 132 -21.28 -12.47 6.03
C ILE A 132 -22.47 -11.78 5.36
N ASN A 133 -23.24 -10.99 6.12
CA ASN A 133 -24.42 -10.29 5.61
C ASN A 133 -24.10 -9.20 4.58
N LYS A 134 -22.93 -8.56 4.67
CA LYS A 134 -22.45 -7.64 3.61
C LYS A 134 -22.25 -8.32 2.27
N HIS A 135 -22.07 -9.65 2.27
CA HIS A 135 -21.87 -10.47 1.08
C HIS A 135 -23.03 -11.45 0.87
N ASN A 136 -24.21 -11.19 1.44
CA ASN A 136 -25.36 -12.09 1.36
C ASN A 136 -25.79 -12.43 -0.08
N TYR A 137 -25.45 -11.58 -1.06
CA TYR A 137 -25.73 -11.79 -2.47
C TYR A 137 -25.13 -13.09 -3.01
N VAL A 138 -24.08 -13.62 -2.40
CA VAL A 138 -23.46 -14.90 -2.81
C VAL A 138 -24.18 -16.13 -2.23
N MET A 139 -24.99 -15.99 -1.18
CA MET A 139 -25.50 -17.13 -0.42
C MET A 139 -26.52 -17.99 -1.18
N ASN A 140 -27.23 -17.39 -2.14
CA ASN A 140 -28.30 -18.05 -2.88
C ASN A 140 -27.83 -18.72 -4.17
N ILE A 141 -26.54 -18.60 -4.51
CA ILE A 141 -25.97 -19.33 -5.65
C ILE A 141 -25.92 -20.81 -5.26
N SER A 142 -26.31 -21.68 -6.20
CA SER A 142 -26.31 -23.13 -5.94
C SER A 142 -24.91 -23.64 -5.58
N ASN A 143 -24.84 -24.62 -4.69
CA ASN A 143 -23.57 -25.21 -4.27
C ASN A 143 -22.85 -25.92 -5.42
N GLU A 144 -23.60 -26.41 -6.42
CA GLU A 144 -23.04 -26.91 -7.68
C GLU A 144 -22.25 -25.81 -8.43
N LYS A 145 -22.83 -24.62 -8.58
CA LYS A 145 -22.14 -23.47 -9.21
C LYS A 145 -20.97 -22.99 -8.35
N MET A 146 -21.12 -22.96 -7.02
CA MET A 146 -20.01 -22.63 -6.10
C MET A 146 -18.84 -23.60 -6.25
N SER A 147 -19.11 -24.89 -6.44
CA SER A 147 -18.07 -25.89 -6.70
C SER A 147 -17.28 -25.59 -7.98
N LYS A 148 -17.91 -25.06 -9.02
CA LYS A 148 -17.19 -24.65 -10.24
C LYS A 148 -16.33 -23.40 -10.00
N PHE A 149 -16.84 -22.42 -9.24
CA PHE A 149 -16.04 -21.26 -8.81
C PHE A 149 -14.85 -21.66 -7.93
N TYR A 150 -14.98 -22.76 -7.18
CA TYR A 150 -13.90 -23.27 -6.35
C TYR A 150 -12.69 -23.69 -7.16
N ASP A 151 -12.89 -24.34 -8.31
CA ASP A 151 -11.80 -24.72 -9.20
C ASP A 151 -11.03 -23.49 -9.72
N LEU A 152 -11.74 -22.40 -10.05
CA LEU A 152 -11.12 -21.11 -10.39
C LEU A 152 -10.31 -20.56 -9.22
N PHE A 153 -10.93 -20.46 -8.05
CA PHE A 153 -10.29 -19.95 -6.83
C PHE A 153 -9.03 -20.75 -6.47
N LYS A 154 -9.10 -22.08 -6.55
CA LYS A 154 -7.99 -22.99 -6.29
C LYS A 154 -6.85 -22.78 -7.27
N ASN A 155 -7.14 -22.68 -8.57
CA ASN A 155 -6.15 -22.39 -9.60
C ASN A 155 -5.49 -21.01 -9.37
N LEU A 156 -6.28 -19.99 -9.04
CA LEU A 156 -5.76 -18.66 -8.71
C LEU A 156 -4.80 -18.71 -7.53
N CYS A 157 -5.16 -19.41 -6.44
CA CYS A 157 -4.24 -19.57 -5.32
C CYS A 157 -2.97 -20.32 -5.68
N ASN A 158 -3.08 -21.38 -6.48
CA ASN A 158 -1.92 -22.11 -6.96
C ASN A 158 -0.99 -21.25 -7.82
N MET A 159 -1.51 -20.26 -8.56
CA MET A 159 -0.68 -19.27 -9.25
C MET A 159 0.15 -18.47 -8.23
N TYR A 160 -0.50 -17.87 -7.23
CA TYR A 160 0.18 -17.11 -6.16
C TYR A 160 1.21 -17.96 -5.41
N ILE A 161 0.86 -19.17 -4.96
CA ILE A 161 1.75 -20.02 -4.16
C ILE A 161 3.03 -20.44 -4.93
N ASN A 162 2.97 -20.52 -6.26
CA ASN A 162 4.07 -21.06 -7.06
C ASN A 162 4.90 -19.99 -7.81
N ILE A 163 4.49 -18.73 -7.81
CA ILE A 163 5.18 -17.63 -8.50
C ILE A 163 6.61 -17.35 -8.01
N GLY A 164 6.96 -17.73 -6.77
CA GLY A 164 8.27 -17.42 -6.14
C GLY A 164 9.21 -18.60 -5.89
N LYS A 165 8.89 -19.79 -6.37
CA LYS A 165 9.72 -20.98 -6.16
C LYS A 165 10.81 -21.04 -7.24
N LYS A 166 12.06 -20.68 -6.89
CA LYS A 166 13.25 -20.51 -7.76
C LYS A 166 13.52 -21.60 -8.82
N ASN A 167 12.96 -22.80 -8.68
CA ASN A 167 13.14 -23.92 -9.61
C ASN A 167 11.84 -24.31 -10.36
N LYS A 168 10.80 -23.46 -10.33
CA LYS A 168 9.43 -23.77 -10.78
C LYS A 168 8.79 -22.66 -11.62
N GLY A 169 9.58 -21.79 -12.26
CA GLY A 169 9.13 -20.59 -12.99
C GLY A 169 8.10 -20.80 -14.13
N GLY A 170 7.71 -22.04 -14.44
CA GLY A 170 6.61 -22.36 -15.37
C GLY A 170 5.32 -22.86 -14.72
N ILE A 171 5.33 -23.30 -13.45
CA ILE A 171 4.18 -23.99 -12.85
C ILE A 171 3.00 -23.02 -12.64
N TYR A 172 3.26 -21.78 -12.26
CA TYR A 172 2.19 -20.79 -12.13
C TYR A 172 1.50 -20.51 -13.49
N LEU A 173 2.22 -20.62 -14.62
CA LEU A 173 1.64 -20.47 -15.96
C LEU A 173 0.72 -21.64 -16.31
N GLU A 174 1.03 -22.86 -15.85
CA GLU A 174 0.12 -24.00 -16.01
C GLU A 174 -1.20 -23.77 -15.26
N TYR A 175 -1.13 -23.27 -14.03
CA TYR A 175 -2.32 -22.88 -13.28
C TYR A 175 -3.04 -21.68 -13.89
N ALA A 176 -2.32 -20.72 -14.48
CA ALA A 176 -2.94 -19.60 -15.20
C ALA A 176 -3.71 -20.09 -16.45
N LYS A 177 -3.18 -21.07 -17.18
CA LYS A 177 -3.89 -21.71 -18.30
C LYS A 177 -5.14 -22.45 -17.83
N LYS A 178 -5.04 -23.20 -16.74
CA LYS A 178 -6.20 -23.88 -16.12
C LYS A 178 -7.25 -22.86 -15.69
N PHE A 179 -6.84 -21.79 -15.01
CA PHE A 179 -7.72 -20.70 -14.62
C PHE A 179 -8.45 -20.10 -15.83
N ALA A 180 -7.73 -19.72 -16.89
CA ALA A 180 -8.34 -19.11 -18.07
C ALA A 180 -9.33 -20.04 -18.78
N ASN A 181 -9.04 -21.34 -18.83
CA ASN A 181 -9.92 -22.34 -19.40
C ASN A 181 -11.20 -22.53 -18.58
N GLU A 182 -11.08 -22.69 -17.26
CA GLU A 182 -12.26 -22.79 -16.38
C GLU A 182 -13.08 -21.49 -16.39
N TYR A 183 -12.40 -20.34 -16.46
CA TYR A 183 -13.06 -19.03 -16.52
C TYR A 183 -13.89 -18.91 -17.79
N LYS A 184 -13.35 -19.36 -18.93
CA LYS A 184 -14.05 -19.35 -20.21
C LYS A 184 -15.33 -20.18 -20.18
N LYS A 185 -15.29 -21.38 -19.58
CA LYS A 185 -16.48 -22.23 -19.41
C LYS A 185 -17.53 -21.47 -18.59
N LEU A 186 -17.15 -20.98 -17.42
CA LEU A 186 -18.05 -20.26 -16.51
C LEU A 186 -18.59 -18.95 -17.09
N PHE A 187 -17.81 -18.25 -17.91
CA PHE A 187 -18.23 -17.02 -18.57
C PHE A 187 -19.27 -17.27 -19.68
N ASN A 188 -19.19 -18.41 -20.36
CA ASN A 188 -20.12 -18.81 -21.40
C ASN A 188 -21.39 -19.46 -20.82
N ASP A 189 -21.27 -20.18 -19.71
CA ASP A 189 -22.37 -20.85 -18.97
C ASP A 189 -23.36 -19.87 -18.29
N ASN A 190 -23.12 -18.56 -18.35
CA ASN A 190 -23.98 -17.56 -17.70
C ASN A 190 -25.38 -17.50 -18.32
N ASP A 191 -26.31 -18.25 -17.74
CA ASP A 191 -27.76 -18.04 -17.86
C ASP A 191 -28.10 -16.63 -17.34
N ASN A 192 -28.24 -15.68 -18.27
CA ASN A 192 -28.43 -14.26 -17.98
C ASN A 192 -29.88 -13.89 -17.59
N ASP A 193 -30.73 -14.85 -17.23
CA ASP A 193 -32.17 -14.60 -17.17
C ASP A 193 -32.78 -14.38 -15.77
N ASN A 194 -32.00 -14.29 -14.68
CA ASN A 194 -32.56 -13.99 -13.34
C ASN A 194 -31.60 -13.23 -12.41
N ASN A 195 -32.12 -12.73 -11.27
CA ASN A 195 -31.38 -12.03 -10.19
C ASN A 195 -30.07 -12.73 -9.74
N GLU A 196 -29.94 -14.04 -9.96
CA GLU A 196 -28.72 -14.83 -9.72
C GLU A 196 -27.55 -14.43 -10.64
N GLY A 197 -27.83 -13.94 -11.85
CA GLY A 197 -26.83 -13.49 -12.81
C GLY A 197 -26.02 -12.29 -12.31
N ASN A 198 -26.61 -11.39 -11.52
CA ASN A 198 -25.88 -10.26 -10.92
C ASN A 198 -24.89 -10.74 -9.84
N SER A 199 -25.31 -11.68 -8.98
CA SER A 199 -24.45 -12.24 -7.94
C SER A 199 -23.33 -13.12 -8.50
N TYR A 200 -23.66 -13.97 -9.47
CA TYR A 200 -22.69 -14.81 -10.17
C TYR A 200 -21.60 -13.96 -10.83
N ASN A 201 -22.01 -12.93 -11.58
CA ASN A 201 -21.08 -12.03 -12.26
C ASN A 201 -20.16 -11.31 -11.25
N LYS A 202 -20.65 -10.92 -10.08
CA LYS A 202 -19.81 -10.33 -9.02
C LYS A 202 -18.72 -11.29 -8.53
N ILE A 203 -19.02 -12.58 -8.34
CA ILE A 203 -18.00 -13.57 -7.96
C ILE A 203 -16.96 -13.72 -9.07
N LEU A 204 -17.42 -13.86 -10.32
CA LEU A 204 -16.55 -14.00 -11.48
C LEU A 204 -15.66 -12.76 -11.68
N SER A 205 -16.20 -11.55 -11.44
CA SER A 205 -15.47 -10.28 -11.45
C SER A 205 -14.43 -10.20 -10.33
N ALA A 206 -14.74 -10.68 -9.13
CA ALA A 206 -13.77 -10.71 -8.02
C ALA A 206 -12.58 -11.63 -8.36
N LEU A 207 -12.84 -12.83 -8.89
CA LEU A 207 -11.81 -13.78 -9.31
C LEU A 207 -10.98 -13.26 -10.50
N SER A 208 -11.61 -12.63 -11.51
CA SER A 208 -10.87 -12.06 -12.65
C SER A 208 -10.05 -10.83 -12.27
N SER A 209 -10.57 -9.97 -11.40
CA SER A 209 -9.82 -8.83 -10.87
C SER A 209 -8.52 -9.30 -10.22
N ASP A 210 -8.60 -10.35 -9.41
CA ASP A 210 -7.41 -10.90 -8.75
C ASP A 210 -6.48 -11.67 -9.69
N TYR A 211 -7.00 -12.31 -10.72
CA TYR A 211 -6.18 -12.84 -11.81
C TYR A 211 -5.39 -11.73 -12.53
N TYR A 212 -6.03 -10.60 -12.86
CA TYR A 212 -5.33 -9.47 -13.47
C TYR A 212 -4.33 -8.81 -12.50
N ASN A 213 -4.65 -8.74 -11.21
CA ASN A 213 -3.72 -8.27 -10.19
C ASN A 213 -2.50 -9.19 -10.07
N PHE A 214 -2.68 -10.51 -10.19
CA PHE A 214 -1.57 -11.45 -10.28
C PHE A 214 -0.65 -11.13 -11.47
N GLY A 215 -1.21 -10.80 -12.63
CA GLY A 215 -0.45 -10.46 -13.84
C GLY A 215 0.40 -9.19 -13.73
N LYS A 216 0.14 -8.33 -12.74
CA LYS A 216 0.96 -7.13 -12.47
C LYS A 216 2.29 -7.47 -11.79
N ASN A 217 2.45 -8.69 -11.27
CA ASN A 217 3.71 -9.14 -10.67
C ASN A 217 4.78 -9.41 -11.75
N LYS A 218 6.04 -9.55 -11.30
CA LYS A 218 7.19 -9.89 -12.14
C LYS A 218 7.86 -11.16 -11.63
N VAL A 219 8.38 -11.98 -12.54
CA VAL A 219 9.22 -13.15 -12.23
C VAL A 219 10.54 -12.96 -12.96
N ASP A 220 11.66 -13.06 -12.25
CA ASP A 220 13.02 -12.81 -12.80
C ASP A 220 13.11 -11.50 -13.59
N ASN A 221 12.52 -10.43 -13.03
CA ASN A 221 12.42 -9.09 -13.63
C ASN A 221 11.65 -9.01 -14.97
N LYS A 222 10.98 -10.09 -15.39
CA LYS A 222 10.11 -10.11 -16.57
C LYS A 222 8.64 -9.95 -16.17
N PRO A 223 7.85 -9.17 -16.92
CA PRO A 223 6.40 -9.14 -16.76
C PRO A 223 5.81 -10.54 -16.92
N ILE A 224 4.77 -10.83 -16.15
CA ILE A 224 4.04 -12.08 -16.31
C ILE A 224 3.10 -11.96 -17.51
N GLU A 225 3.32 -12.79 -18.52
CA GLU A 225 2.39 -12.95 -19.63
C GLU A 225 1.29 -13.95 -19.25
N LEU A 226 0.12 -13.44 -18.90
CA LEU A 226 -1.05 -14.26 -18.60
C LEU A 226 -1.88 -14.56 -19.86
N PRO A 227 -2.49 -15.75 -19.96
CA PRO A 227 -3.56 -15.99 -20.91
C PRO A 227 -4.68 -14.95 -20.76
N SER A 228 -5.12 -14.37 -21.88
CA SER A 228 -6.24 -13.42 -21.90
C SER A 228 -7.55 -14.12 -21.53
N LEU A 229 -8.34 -13.49 -20.66
CA LEU A 229 -9.69 -13.93 -20.36
C LEU A 229 -10.68 -13.41 -21.43
N PRO A 230 -11.73 -14.17 -21.77
CA PRO A 230 -12.77 -13.72 -22.68
C PRO A 230 -13.51 -12.49 -22.12
N THR A 231 -13.76 -11.53 -23.00
CA THR A 231 -14.56 -10.31 -22.71
C THR A 231 -15.90 -10.31 -23.45
N LYS A 232 -16.11 -11.25 -24.37
CA LYS A 232 -17.35 -11.45 -25.14
C LYS A 232 -17.67 -12.93 -25.21
N LYS A 233 -18.95 -13.28 -25.10
CA LYS A 233 -19.41 -14.68 -25.24
C LYS A 233 -19.06 -15.15 -26.65
N THR A 234 -18.46 -16.32 -26.76
CA THR A 234 -18.17 -16.95 -28.05
C THR A 234 -19.24 -18.00 -28.32
N ALA A 235 -19.81 -18.02 -29.53
CA ALA A 235 -20.53 -19.20 -29.99
C ALA A 235 -19.53 -20.36 -30.07
N GLU A 236 -19.86 -21.53 -29.53
CA GLU A 236 -19.00 -22.71 -29.63
C GLU A 236 -18.74 -23.03 -31.10
N ASN A 237 -17.48 -22.93 -31.53
CA ASN A 237 -16.85 -23.79 -32.51
C ASN A 237 -15.33 -23.70 -32.33
N GLY A 238 -14.69 -24.86 -32.22
CA GLY A 238 -13.26 -24.99 -31.94
C GLY A 238 -12.38 -24.58 -33.12
N ASP A 239 -11.30 -23.87 -32.82
CA ASP A 239 -9.93 -24.38 -32.95
C ASP A 239 -8.95 -23.39 -32.32
N ILE A 240 -7.91 -23.90 -31.65
CA ILE A 240 -6.94 -23.08 -30.91
C ILE A 240 -5.77 -22.74 -31.83
N SER A 241 -5.60 -21.47 -32.17
CA SER A 241 -4.32 -20.97 -32.71
C SER A 241 -3.40 -20.59 -31.55
N TYR A 242 -2.35 -21.38 -31.34
CA TYR A 242 -1.23 -21.03 -30.48
C TYR A 242 -0.15 -20.31 -31.30
N PRO A 243 0.53 -19.27 -30.77
CA PRO A 243 1.84 -18.89 -31.28
C PRO A 243 2.82 -20.03 -30.98
N LYS A 244 3.37 -20.63 -32.03
CA LYS A 244 4.35 -21.71 -31.96
C LYS A 244 5.64 -21.14 -31.35
N ILE A 245 5.99 -21.57 -30.14
CA ILE A 245 7.30 -21.29 -29.54
C ILE A 245 8.32 -22.22 -30.21
N THR A 246 9.18 -21.65 -31.05
CA THR A 246 10.33 -22.35 -31.61
C THR A 246 11.37 -22.55 -30.50
N LYS A 247 11.64 -23.81 -30.15
CA LYS A 247 12.83 -24.17 -29.36
C LYS A 247 14.05 -24.05 -30.28
N THR A 248 14.98 -23.15 -29.94
CA THR A 248 16.30 -23.09 -30.57
C THR A 248 17.24 -23.99 -29.77
N ASN A 249 17.56 -25.17 -30.30
CA ASN A 249 18.80 -25.87 -29.97
C ASN A 249 19.76 -25.66 -31.14
N GLU A 250 20.99 -25.27 -30.84
CA GLU A 250 22.08 -25.16 -31.81
C GLU A 250 22.54 -26.51 -32.36
N LEU A 251 23.06 -26.40 -33.59
CA LEU A 251 24.18 -27.13 -34.20
C LEU A 251 23.87 -28.18 -35.30
N SER A 252 24.10 -27.69 -36.52
CA SER A 252 24.89 -28.28 -37.61
C SER A 252 24.29 -29.31 -38.60
N SER A 253 24.50 -28.92 -39.87
CA SER A 253 24.73 -29.70 -41.09
C SER A 253 23.53 -30.28 -41.85
N GLY A 254 23.54 -30.04 -43.17
CA GLY A 254 22.87 -30.91 -44.14
C GLY A 254 21.98 -30.20 -45.15
N THR A 255 22.60 -29.79 -46.25
CA THR A 255 22.07 -29.47 -47.58
C THR A 255 20.92 -30.39 -48.04
N ASP A 256 19.86 -29.84 -48.67
CA ASP A 256 19.66 -29.93 -50.14
C ASP A 256 18.25 -29.54 -50.61
N LYS A 257 18.24 -29.00 -51.83
CA LYS A 257 17.13 -28.42 -52.61
C LYS A 257 16.19 -29.48 -53.23
N LEU A 258 14.91 -29.12 -53.41
CA LEU A 258 14.09 -29.30 -54.64
C LEU A 258 12.67 -28.69 -54.35
N ASN A 259 12.27 -27.53 -54.88
CA ASN A 259 11.81 -27.17 -56.24
C ASN A 259 10.31 -27.44 -56.53
N ILE A 260 9.64 -26.35 -56.97
CA ILE A 260 8.64 -26.24 -58.06
C ILE A 260 7.23 -26.79 -57.74
N ALA A 261 6.10 -26.16 -58.10
CA ALA A 261 5.76 -24.82 -58.59
C ALA A 261 4.21 -24.68 -58.55
N THR A 262 3.78 -23.44 -58.35
CA THR A 262 2.63 -22.70 -58.90
C THR A 262 1.40 -23.43 -59.47
N ILE A 263 0.20 -22.98 -59.08
CA ILE A 263 -0.90 -22.53 -59.97
C ILE A 263 -1.85 -21.62 -59.16
N ASN A 264 -2.14 -20.44 -59.72
CA ASN A 264 -3.11 -19.42 -59.28
C ASN A 264 -4.51 -19.76 -59.86
N PRO A 265 -5.64 -19.23 -59.34
CA PRO A 265 -6.16 -18.00 -59.96
C PRO A 265 -6.98 -17.04 -59.05
N SER A 266 -6.71 -15.76 -59.25
CA SER A 266 -7.60 -14.59 -59.28
C SER A 266 -9.12 -14.81 -59.15
N SER A 267 -9.76 -14.04 -58.25
CA SER A 267 -10.78 -13.05 -58.64
C SER A 267 -10.94 -11.95 -57.58
N ASN A 268 -10.90 -10.70 -58.05
CA ASN A 268 -11.07 -9.47 -57.28
C ASN A 268 -12.55 -9.26 -56.92
N THR A 269 -12.87 -8.79 -55.71
CA THR A 269 -13.71 -7.58 -55.53
C THR A 269 -13.47 -6.95 -54.16
N THR A 270 -13.35 -5.62 -54.20
CA THR A 270 -12.93 -4.64 -53.21
C THR A 270 -13.96 -4.41 -52.09
N LEU A 271 -13.52 -4.25 -50.84
CA LEU A 271 -14.09 -3.24 -49.93
C LEU A 271 -13.07 -2.79 -48.89
N SER A 272 -12.93 -1.48 -48.77
CA SER A 272 -11.91 -0.70 -48.07
C SER A 272 -11.62 -1.11 -46.61
N GLY A 273 -10.35 -1.36 -46.30
CA GLY A 273 -9.82 -1.23 -44.95
C GLY A 273 -9.19 0.16 -44.74
N PRO A 274 -9.36 0.80 -43.57
CA PRO A 274 -8.57 1.97 -43.21
C PRO A 274 -7.10 1.57 -42.99
N SER A 275 -6.23 2.51 -43.33
CA SER A 275 -4.79 2.38 -43.54
C SER A 275 -4.00 1.90 -42.31
N LEU A 276 -2.97 1.11 -42.60
CA LEU A 276 -1.80 0.91 -41.74
C LEU A 276 -1.06 2.25 -41.60
N VAL A 277 -1.45 3.07 -40.62
CA VAL A 277 -0.65 4.19 -40.17
C VAL A 277 -0.51 4.10 -38.65
N ASN A 278 0.75 4.03 -38.22
CA ASN A 278 1.30 4.23 -36.88
C ASN A 278 1.28 3.07 -35.88
N LYS A 279 2.31 2.22 -36.01
CA LYS A 279 3.00 1.63 -34.86
C LYS A 279 4.47 2.08 -34.84
N LEU A 280 4.69 3.40 -34.85
CA LEU A 280 5.89 3.98 -34.25
C LEU A 280 5.47 4.49 -32.88
N ILE A 281 5.94 3.84 -31.82
CA ILE A 281 5.97 4.49 -30.51
C ILE A 281 6.87 5.70 -30.70
N SER A 282 6.29 6.89 -30.55
CA SER A 282 6.98 8.16 -30.66
C SER A 282 8.15 8.13 -29.67
N ILE A 283 9.39 8.00 -30.18
CA ILE A 283 10.63 8.14 -29.44
C ILE A 283 10.61 9.40 -28.52
N PRO A 284 9.99 10.53 -28.90
CA PRO A 284 9.72 11.65 -27.99
C PRO A 284 9.05 11.30 -26.66
N PHE A 285 8.08 10.37 -26.64
CA PHE A 285 7.35 10.02 -25.42
C PHE A 285 8.22 9.31 -24.38
N ILE A 286 9.20 8.51 -24.81
CA ILE A 286 10.14 7.82 -23.90
C ILE A 286 11.09 8.86 -23.27
N PHE A 287 11.57 9.83 -24.04
CA PHE A 287 12.40 10.91 -23.52
C PHE A 287 11.63 11.83 -22.56
N VAL A 288 10.37 12.16 -22.85
CA VAL A 288 9.50 12.95 -21.96
C VAL A 288 9.29 12.24 -20.62
N VAL A 289 9.05 10.92 -20.62
CA VAL A 289 8.86 10.14 -19.39
C VAL A 289 10.17 10.05 -18.58
N ILE A 290 11.33 9.88 -19.22
CA ILE A 290 12.63 9.82 -18.52
C ILE A 290 12.98 11.17 -17.87
N LEU A 291 12.68 12.29 -18.52
CA LEU A 291 12.92 13.65 -18.00
C LEU A 291 12.03 13.96 -16.77
N ILE A 292 10.73 13.69 -16.87
CA ILE A 292 9.77 13.89 -15.76
C ILE A 292 10.18 13.09 -14.50
N LEU A 293 10.77 11.90 -14.67
CA LEU A 293 11.20 11.02 -13.58
C LEU A 293 12.48 11.47 -12.86
N LEU A 294 13.38 12.20 -13.55
CA LEU A 294 14.56 12.84 -12.94
C LEU A 294 14.17 14.04 -12.08
N GLY A 295 13.14 14.78 -12.49
CA GLY A 295 12.67 15.98 -11.81
C GLY A 295 12.26 15.76 -10.35
N ILE A 296 11.49 14.70 -10.01
CA ILE A 296 10.97 14.52 -8.64
C ILE A 296 12.08 14.11 -7.65
N ALA A 297 13.01 13.24 -8.06
CA ALA A 297 14.11 12.83 -7.20
C ALA A 297 15.00 14.03 -6.80
N TYR A 298 15.26 14.93 -7.74
CA TYR A 298 16.03 16.15 -7.50
C TYR A 298 15.30 17.12 -6.56
N LYS A 299 13.97 17.25 -6.71
CA LYS A 299 13.13 18.04 -5.78
C LYS A 299 13.21 17.51 -4.35
N CYS A 300 13.11 16.20 -4.20
CA CYS A 300 13.24 15.54 -2.91
C CYS A 300 14.63 15.71 -2.30
N ALA A 301 15.70 15.71 -3.11
CA ALA A 301 17.04 16.03 -2.63
C ALA A 301 17.15 17.46 -2.09
N ILE A 302 16.55 18.45 -2.76
CA ILE A 302 16.52 19.84 -2.30
C ILE A 302 15.72 19.99 -1.00
N ILE A 303 14.54 19.36 -0.92
CA ILE A 303 13.72 19.36 0.29
C ILE A 303 14.47 18.71 1.47
N ASN A 304 15.18 17.61 1.23
CA ASN A 304 16.01 16.96 2.24
C ASN A 304 17.17 17.84 2.70
N LEU A 305 17.79 18.56 1.78
CA LEU A 305 18.88 19.47 2.05
C LEU A 305 18.41 20.69 2.87
N ILE A 306 17.25 21.28 2.53
CA ILE A 306 16.68 22.43 3.24
C ILE A 306 16.21 22.05 4.65
N ASP A 307 15.58 20.90 4.83
CA ASP A 307 15.18 20.46 6.18
C ASP A 307 16.40 20.23 7.08
N LYS A 308 17.48 19.68 6.54
CA LYS A 308 18.73 19.51 7.28
C LYS A 308 19.35 20.85 7.68
N SER A 309 19.23 21.88 6.85
CA SER A 309 19.78 23.22 7.13
C SER A 309 18.87 24.09 8.01
N PHE A 310 17.57 23.79 8.10
CA PHE A 310 16.60 24.52 8.91
C PHE A 310 16.34 23.89 10.29
N GLY A 311 16.65 22.59 10.47
CA GLY A 311 16.41 21.87 11.73
C GLY A 311 17.39 22.22 12.86
N ASP A 312 16.89 22.91 13.89
CA ASP A 312 17.60 23.14 15.16
C ASP A 312 17.67 21.85 16.02
N ASN A 313 18.44 20.84 15.59
CA ASN A 313 18.80 19.73 16.46
C ASN A 313 20.09 20.05 17.23
N PRO A 314 20.06 20.30 18.55
CA PRO A 314 21.27 20.57 19.34
C PRO A 314 22.23 19.37 19.43
N ASN A 315 21.82 18.18 18.99
CA ASN A 315 22.66 16.96 18.99
C ASN A 315 23.24 16.60 17.62
N ASN A 316 22.94 17.36 16.56
CA ASN A 316 23.58 17.17 15.26
C ASN A 316 23.59 18.52 14.52
N PRO A 317 24.61 19.36 14.74
CA PRO A 317 24.71 20.61 13.99
C PRO A 317 24.76 20.24 12.50
N GLY A 318 23.85 20.79 11.70
CA GLY A 318 23.89 20.64 10.25
C GLY A 318 25.27 21.06 9.75
N ASP A 319 25.77 20.42 8.68
CA ASP A 319 27.04 20.81 8.06
C ASP A 319 27.02 22.31 7.74
N ASP A 320 27.89 23.10 8.38
CA ASP A 320 28.04 24.55 8.20
C ASP A 320 28.21 24.96 6.72
N ALA A 321 28.73 24.05 5.88
CA ALA A 321 28.88 24.24 4.44
C ALA A 321 27.54 24.35 3.68
N SER A 322 26.50 23.66 4.14
CA SER A 322 25.17 23.69 3.50
C SER A 322 24.48 25.04 3.73
N MET A 323 24.61 25.60 4.94
CA MET A 323 24.02 26.89 5.32
C MET A 323 24.62 28.04 4.50
N GLY A 324 25.92 28.00 4.21
CA GLY A 324 26.60 28.98 3.35
C GLY A 324 26.07 29.03 1.91
N TYR A 325 25.66 27.89 1.34
CA TYR A 325 25.12 27.80 -0.03
C TYR A 325 23.72 28.42 -0.14
N PHE A 326 22.81 28.18 0.82
CA PHE A 326 21.47 28.79 0.82
C PHE A 326 21.50 30.28 1.17
N ASN A 327 22.44 30.71 2.03
CA ASN A 327 22.59 32.12 2.42
C ASN A 327 23.12 33.00 1.28
N SER A 328 23.74 32.42 0.25
CA SER A 328 24.27 33.16 -0.90
C SER A 328 23.20 33.82 -1.79
N TYR A 329 21.96 33.31 -1.77
CA TYR A 329 20.87 33.85 -2.59
C TYR A 329 20.18 35.06 -1.95
N CYS A 330 20.21 35.16 -0.62
CA CYS A 330 19.65 36.29 0.12
C CYS A 330 20.73 36.96 1.01
N PRO A 331 21.82 37.49 0.44
CA PRO A 331 22.96 37.97 1.23
C PRO A 331 22.68 39.24 2.03
N ASP A 332 21.67 40.03 1.60
CA ASP A 332 21.34 41.33 2.19
C ASP A 332 20.40 41.24 3.41
N ASN A 333 19.95 40.03 3.77
CA ASN A 333 19.03 39.84 4.88
C ASN A 333 19.79 39.65 6.20
N ASN A 334 19.77 40.70 7.03
CA ASN A 334 20.12 40.57 8.44
C ASN A 334 19.11 39.60 9.08
N TYR A 335 19.54 38.38 9.41
CA TYR A 335 18.72 37.27 9.94
C TYR A 335 18.23 37.54 11.38
N ASP A 336 17.79 38.76 11.66
CA ASP A 336 17.50 39.26 12.99
C ASP A 336 16.23 38.67 13.61
N THR A 337 15.39 38.04 12.79
CA THR A 337 14.11 37.45 13.19
C THR A 337 13.87 36.13 12.48
N ASP A 338 13.23 35.19 13.18
CA ASP A 338 12.80 33.90 12.63
C ASP A 338 11.95 34.03 11.36
N ASP A 339 11.06 35.01 11.28
CA ASP A 339 10.17 35.19 10.12
C ASP A 339 10.95 35.58 8.85
N LYS A 340 11.95 36.47 9.00
CA LYS A 340 12.89 36.80 7.91
C LYS A 340 13.69 35.59 7.48
N LYS A 341 14.13 34.74 8.40
CA LYS A 341 14.85 33.49 8.09
C LYS A 341 13.95 32.56 7.27
N ILE A 342 12.72 32.31 7.72
CA ILE A 342 11.73 31.47 7.01
C ILE A 342 11.45 32.01 5.62
N SER A 343 11.15 33.31 5.50
CA SER A 343 10.84 33.95 4.23
C SER A 343 12.02 33.88 3.25
N SER A 344 13.25 34.08 3.73
CA SER A 344 14.45 33.96 2.90
C SER A 344 14.67 32.53 2.43
N THR A 345 14.56 31.54 3.33
CA THR A 345 14.69 30.12 2.97
C THR A 345 13.61 29.66 2.00
N PHE A 346 12.36 30.11 2.17
CA PHE A 346 11.27 29.87 1.23
C PHE A 346 11.61 30.42 -0.16
N THR A 347 12.12 31.65 -0.23
CA THR A 347 12.58 32.27 -1.49
C THR A 347 13.69 31.46 -2.15
N THR A 348 14.68 31.03 -1.36
CA THR A 348 15.78 30.21 -1.88
C THR A 348 15.29 28.85 -2.37
N LEU A 349 14.34 28.20 -1.69
CA LEU A 349 13.72 26.95 -2.14
C LEU A 349 13.04 27.11 -3.51
N LEU A 350 12.26 28.16 -3.69
CA LEU A 350 11.63 28.48 -4.98
C LEU A 350 12.67 28.67 -6.08
N ASN A 351 13.76 29.39 -5.82
CA ASN A 351 14.85 29.58 -6.77
C ASN A 351 15.56 28.27 -7.13
N PHE A 352 15.77 27.38 -6.16
CA PHE A 352 16.35 26.07 -6.45
C PHE A 352 15.43 25.25 -7.34
N PHE A 353 14.13 25.24 -7.07
CA PHE A 353 13.15 24.59 -7.94
C PHE A 353 13.11 25.20 -9.35
N GLU A 354 13.25 26.51 -9.48
CA GLU A 354 13.35 27.20 -10.77
C GLU A 354 14.62 26.81 -11.54
N SER A 355 15.76 26.69 -10.85
CA SER A 355 17.06 26.38 -11.46
C SER A 355 17.17 24.95 -12.01
N ILE A 356 16.26 24.05 -11.63
CA ILE A 356 16.19 22.68 -12.15
C ILE A 356 15.48 22.74 -13.50
N VAL A 357 16.27 22.88 -14.56
CA VAL A 357 15.77 22.91 -15.94
C VAL A 357 15.28 21.51 -16.35
N ASP A 358 13.96 21.30 -16.23
CA ASP A 358 13.22 20.33 -17.04
C ASP A 358 12.12 21.08 -17.79
N GLU A 359 12.11 21.01 -19.13
CA GLU A 359 11.20 21.76 -20.02
C GLU A 359 9.71 21.43 -19.80
N ASN A 360 9.39 20.33 -19.11
CA ASN A 360 8.02 19.82 -18.98
C ASN A 360 7.36 20.05 -17.61
N LEU A 361 7.92 20.90 -16.74
CA LEU A 361 7.41 21.04 -15.39
C LEU A 361 6.43 22.21 -15.20
N GLU A 362 5.26 21.90 -14.64
CA GLU A 362 4.24 22.90 -14.29
C GLU A 362 4.68 23.71 -13.06
N SER A 363 4.69 25.03 -13.18
CA SER A 363 5.19 25.96 -12.16
C SER A 363 4.35 25.97 -10.88
N ASP A 364 3.06 25.67 -11.00
CA ASP A 364 2.12 25.54 -9.89
C ASP A 364 2.49 24.37 -8.95
N LYS A 365 3.07 23.29 -9.50
CA LYS A 365 3.53 22.13 -8.73
C LYS A 365 4.81 22.43 -7.96
N LEU A 366 5.71 23.25 -8.48
CA LEU A 366 6.90 23.69 -7.74
C LEU A 366 6.52 24.63 -6.58
N ALA A 367 5.60 25.55 -6.85
CA ALA A 367 5.02 26.39 -5.81
C ALA A 367 4.34 25.53 -4.74
N GLU A 368 3.61 24.47 -5.13
CA GLU A 368 2.97 23.53 -4.20
C GLU A 368 3.96 22.98 -3.17
N TYR A 369 5.09 22.41 -3.61
CA TYR A 369 6.06 21.80 -2.71
C TYR A 369 6.69 22.81 -1.75
N ALA A 370 7.00 24.01 -2.23
CA ALA A 370 7.53 25.07 -1.39
C ALA A 370 6.50 25.54 -0.34
N ILE A 371 5.22 25.62 -0.72
CA ILE A 371 4.12 26.00 0.17
C ILE A 371 3.84 24.91 1.21
N LEU A 372 3.90 23.63 0.84
CA LEU A 372 3.81 22.51 1.78
C LEU A 372 4.91 22.62 2.85
N TRP A 373 6.16 22.87 2.42
CA TRP A 373 7.29 23.08 3.32
C TRP A 373 7.07 24.28 4.26
N LEU A 374 6.68 25.43 3.71
CA LEU A 374 6.40 26.63 4.50
C LEU A 374 5.32 26.37 5.55
N SER A 375 4.24 25.70 5.17
CA SER A 375 3.14 25.36 6.08
C SER A 375 3.59 24.45 7.21
N TYR A 376 4.44 23.47 6.92
CA TYR A 376 5.05 22.60 7.92
C TYR A 376 5.91 23.39 8.92
N ILE A 377 6.78 24.28 8.44
CA ILE A 377 7.63 25.12 9.30
C ILE A 377 6.79 26.05 10.18
N LEU A 378 5.77 26.69 9.61
CA LEU A 378 4.87 27.57 10.36
C LEU A 378 4.07 26.80 11.41
N ASN A 379 3.57 25.60 11.08
CA ASN A 379 2.83 24.75 12.01
C ASN A 379 3.68 24.35 13.22
N GLN A 380 4.98 24.10 13.04
CA GLN A 380 5.91 23.79 14.14
C GLN A 380 6.17 24.97 15.09
N LYS A 381 6.00 26.22 14.64
CA LYS A 381 6.32 27.44 15.40
C LYS A 381 5.11 28.10 16.08
N THR A 382 3.95 27.46 16.10
CA THR A 382 2.66 28.05 16.53
C THR A 382 2.54 28.47 18.01
N GLN A 383 3.64 28.67 18.74
CA GLN A 383 3.68 29.47 19.97
C GLN A 383 3.47 30.99 19.72
N ASN A 384 3.60 31.48 18.47
CA ASN A 384 3.71 32.92 18.15
C ASN A 384 2.49 33.58 17.46
N GLY A 385 1.31 32.94 17.40
CA GLY A 385 0.06 33.64 17.06
C GLY A 385 -0.20 33.99 15.58
N ILE A 386 0.57 33.45 14.62
CA ILE A 386 0.20 33.49 13.19
C ILE A 386 -0.63 32.24 12.88
N THR A 387 -1.89 32.44 12.50
CA THR A 387 -2.89 31.37 12.38
C THR A 387 -3.14 30.88 10.95
N THR A 388 -2.63 31.58 9.91
CA THR A 388 -2.87 31.20 8.51
C THR A 388 -1.68 31.49 7.59
N LEU A 389 -1.50 30.64 6.57
CA LEU A 389 -0.50 30.75 5.51
C LEU A 389 -0.57 32.10 4.77
N ASN A 390 -1.79 32.53 4.41
CA ASN A 390 -2.04 33.79 3.70
C ASN A 390 -1.52 35.00 4.49
N LYS A 391 -1.75 35.01 5.81
CA LYS A 391 -1.31 36.11 6.67
C LYS A 391 0.21 36.18 6.71
N PHE A 392 0.88 35.05 6.92
CA PHE A 392 2.34 34.99 6.92
C PHE A 392 2.93 35.48 5.59
N TYR A 393 2.36 35.03 4.47
CA TYR A 393 2.82 35.43 3.15
C TYR A 393 2.75 36.94 2.94
N ALA A 394 1.60 37.58 3.23
CA ALA A 394 1.42 39.02 3.06
C ALA A 394 2.27 39.86 4.04
N GLU A 395 2.48 39.39 5.27
CA GLU A 395 3.22 40.14 6.29
C GLU A 395 4.74 39.99 6.14
N HIS A 396 5.23 38.81 5.74
CA HIS A 396 6.65 38.47 5.83
C HIS A 396 7.30 38.04 4.52
N ILE A 397 6.56 37.44 3.58
CA ILE A 397 7.14 36.98 2.30
C ILE A 397 7.07 38.08 1.24
N GLU A 398 5.89 38.62 0.99
CA GLU A 398 5.68 39.64 -0.04
C GLU A 398 6.51 40.92 0.21
N LYS A 399 6.75 41.24 1.49
CA LYS A 399 7.54 42.41 1.90
C LYS A 399 9.04 42.13 1.96
N ASN A 400 9.49 40.88 1.75
CA ASN A 400 10.90 40.53 1.83
C ASN A 400 11.63 41.01 0.57
N SER A 401 12.72 41.76 0.75
CA SER A 401 13.55 42.27 -0.34
C SER A 401 14.15 41.15 -1.19
N CYS A 402 14.54 40.02 -0.58
CA CYS A 402 15.05 38.87 -1.31
C CYS A 402 13.98 38.22 -2.19
N TYR A 403 12.76 38.07 -1.67
CA TYR A 403 11.63 37.53 -2.44
C TYR A 403 11.37 38.39 -3.67
N ASN A 404 11.24 39.70 -3.49
CA ASN A 404 10.97 40.64 -4.59
C ASN A 404 12.11 40.76 -5.61
N LYS A 405 13.35 40.45 -5.20
CA LYS A 405 14.52 40.46 -6.09
C LYS A 405 14.56 39.24 -7.00
N HIS A 406 14.13 38.07 -6.51
CA HIS A 406 14.30 36.80 -7.21
C HIS A 406 13.01 36.25 -7.81
N ILE A 407 11.85 36.61 -7.26
CA ILE A 407 10.54 36.20 -7.76
C ILE A 407 9.91 37.38 -8.49
N THR A 408 9.81 37.23 -9.81
CA THR A 408 9.35 38.28 -10.72
C THR A 408 7.83 38.34 -10.84
N THR A 409 7.34 39.54 -11.15
CA THR A 409 5.95 39.81 -11.53
C THR A 409 5.78 39.94 -13.04
N ASP A 410 6.88 39.96 -13.81
CA ASP A 410 6.84 40.13 -15.26
C ASP A 410 6.41 38.82 -15.94
N SER A 411 5.24 38.85 -16.58
CA SER A 411 4.72 37.74 -17.38
C SER A 411 5.63 37.35 -18.54
N ASN A 412 6.49 38.26 -19.02
CA ASN A 412 7.43 38.06 -20.12
C ASN A 412 8.80 37.52 -19.67
N SER A 413 9.03 37.41 -18.36
CA SER A 413 10.21 36.73 -17.84
C SER A 413 10.19 35.25 -18.23
N GLY A 414 11.35 34.69 -18.56
CA GLY A 414 11.51 33.25 -18.82
C GLY A 414 11.36 32.37 -17.58
N ASN A 415 11.07 32.96 -16.41
CA ASN A 415 10.94 32.25 -15.15
C ASN A 415 9.59 31.52 -15.10
N LYS A 416 9.61 30.25 -14.68
CA LYS A 416 8.42 29.40 -14.55
C LYS A 416 7.64 29.76 -13.28
N ILE A 417 8.31 29.90 -12.14
CA ILE A 417 7.70 30.28 -10.87
C ILE A 417 7.57 31.81 -10.80
N LYS A 418 6.33 32.29 -10.79
CA LYS A 418 5.98 33.72 -10.73
C LYS A 418 5.19 34.03 -9.46
N LYS A 419 5.21 35.31 -9.05
CA LYS A 419 4.48 35.79 -7.88
C LYS A 419 2.99 35.41 -7.91
N GLU A 420 2.33 35.60 -9.06
CA GLU A 420 0.91 35.27 -9.26
C GLU A 420 0.60 33.77 -9.08
N VAL A 421 1.50 32.88 -9.53
CA VAL A 421 1.34 31.42 -9.38
C VAL A 421 1.40 31.03 -7.91
N ILE A 422 2.33 31.63 -7.16
CA ILE A 422 2.48 31.39 -5.71
C ILE A 422 1.25 31.89 -4.97
N GLU A 423 0.78 33.11 -5.27
CA GLU A 423 -0.40 33.71 -4.65
C GLU A 423 -1.66 32.88 -4.91
N THR A 424 -1.92 32.55 -6.16
CA THR A 424 -3.05 31.68 -6.55
C THR A 424 -2.99 30.33 -5.83
N LYS A 425 -1.79 29.77 -5.70
CA LYS A 425 -1.62 28.47 -5.03
C LYS A 425 -1.85 28.58 -3.52
N ILE A 426 -1.37 29.63 -2.87
CA ILE A 426 -1.60 29.93 -1.45
C ILE A 426 -3.10 30.15 -1.18
N GLU A 427 -3.78 30.94 -2.01
CA GLU A 427 -5.23 31.20 -1.90
C GLU A 427 -6.07 29.93 -2.13
N SER A 428 -5.67 29.08 -3.08
CA SER A 428 -6.37 27.83 -3.38
C SER A 428 -6.17 26.77 -2.29
N MET A 429 -5.10 26.82 -1.48
CA MET A 429 -4.90 25.95 -0.32
C MET A 429 -5.67 26.43 0.93
N ASN A 430 -6.97 26.69 0.77
CA ASN A 430 -7.86 27.12 1.85
C ASN A 430 -8.27 25.95 2.77
N ILE A 431 -7.29 25.34 3.44
CA ILE A 431 -7.47 24.31 4.48
C ILE A 431 -6.57 24.62 5.68
N ASP A 432 -6.79 23.95 6.81
CA ASP A 432 -6.04 24.21 8.04
C ASP A 432 -4.53 23.98 7.82
N ILE A 433 -3.68 24.89 8.30
CA ILE A 433 -2.23 24.78 8.15
C ILE A 433 -1.68 23.47 8.75
N LYS A 434 -2.36 22.92 9.76
CA LYS A 434 -2.07 21.60 10.33
C LYS A 434 -2.36 20.48 9.33
N ASP A 435 -3.42 20.58 8.54
CA ASP A 435 -3.70 19.62 7.48
C ASP A 435 -2.63 19.69 6.38
N ILE A 436 -2.25 20.90 5.96
CA ILE A 436 -1.18 21.11 4.96
C ILE A 436 0.15 20.56 5.48
N SER A 437 0.45 20.77 6.77
CA SER A 437 1.62 20.19 7.44
C SER A 437 1.60 18.66 7.40
N ASN A 438 0.45 18.02 7.59
CA ASN A 438 0.35 16.55 7.49
C ASN A 438 0.59 16.06 6.05
N PHE A 439 0.16 16.83 5.04
CA PHE A 439 0.50 16.55 3.63
C PHE A 439 2.01 16.64 3.39
N TYR A 440 2.66 17.66 3.96
CA TYR A 440 4.10 17.77 3.90
C TYR A 440 4.80 16.58 4.57
N ASP A 441 4.34 16.12 5.73
CA ASP A 441 4.91 14.95 6.40
C ASP A 441 4.84 13.69 5.52
N ALA A 442 3.72 13.48 4.82
CA ALA A 442 3.55 12.36 3.90
C ALA A 442 4.44 12.52 2.67
N PHE A 443 4.47 13.71 2.07
CA PHE A 443 5.36 14.05 0.96
C PHE A 443 6.84 13.85 1.33
N LYS A 444 7.24 14.21 2.55
CA LYS A 444 8.59 14.01 3.05
C LYS A 444 8.96 12.53 3.11
N SER A 445 8.07 11.68 3.62
CA SER A 445 8.31 10.23 3.61
C SER A 445 8.41 9.67 2.18
N LEU A 446 7.62 10.19 1.25
CA LEU A 446 7.78 9.86 -0.18
C LEU A 446 9.17 10.27 -0.70
N CYS A 447 9.66 11.45 -0.31
CA CYS A 447 10.99 11.91 -0.67
C CYS A 447 12.13 11.10 -0.06
N ASN A 448 11.94 10.57 1.15
CA ASN A 448 12.87 9.61 1.74
C ASN A 448 12.93 8.34 0.90
N MET A 449 11.80 7.84 0.41
CA MET A 449 11.81 6.70 -0.53
C MET A 449 12.60 7.01 -1.81
N TYR A 450 12.42 8.20 -2.39
CA TYR A 450 13.18 8.63 -3.58
C TYR A 450 14.70 8.69 -3.36
N SER A 451 15.13 9.08 -2.16
CA SER A 451 16.55 9.26 -1.82
C SER A 451 17.29 7.94 -1.63
N GLU A 452 16.56 6.87 -1.32
CA GLU A 452 17.10 5.50 -1.22
C GLU A 452 17.16 4.78 -2.58
N LEU A 453 16.63 5.38 -3.66
CA LEU A 453 16.70 4.82 -5.03
C LEU A 453 18.01 5.18 -5.77
N ASP A 454 19.10 5.29 -5.03
CA ASP A 454 20.43 5.58 -5.59
C ASP A 454 21.02 4.28 -6.20
N PRO A 455 21.16 4.18 -7.53
CA PRO A 455 21.69 2.99 -8.19
C PRO A 455 23.14 2.67 -7.80
N GLU A 456 23.89 3.62 -7.25
CA GLU A 456 25.27 3.42 -6.81
C GLU A 456 25.35 2.85 -5.38
N LYS A 457 24.31 3.03 -4.56
CA LYS A 457 24.21 2.47 -3.21
C LYS A 457 23.51 1.12 -3.27
N ASN A 458 24.31 0.08 -3.46
CA ASN A 458 23.89 -1.33 -3.45
C ASN A 458 23.52 -1.80 -2.02
N THR A 459 22.62 -1.08 -1.35
CA THR A 459 22.14 -1.38 0.00
C THR A 459 20.81 -2.14 -0.07
N GLU A 460 20.69 -3.18 0.76
CA GLU A 460 19.46 -3.95 0.96
C GLU A 460 18.25 -3.03 1.08
N CYS A 461 17.18 -3.29 0.33
CA CYS A 461 15.99 -2.43 0.20
C CYS A 461 15.15 -2.30 1.49
N LYS A 462 15.72 -2.66 2.63
CA LYS A 462 15.14 -2.53 3.96
C LYS A 462 14.78 -1.07 4.26
N THR A 463 15.69 -0.13 4.04
CA THR A 463 15.44 1.31 4.29
C THR A 463 14.34 1.86 3.38
N TYR A 464 14.33 1.46 2.10
CA TYR A 464 13.24 1.81 1.18
C TYR A 464 11.88 1.28 1.66
N LEU A 465 11.82 0.02 2.11
CA LEU A 465 10.58 -0.58 2.62
C LEU A 465 10.11 0.05 3.94
N GLU A 466 11.04 0.44 4.81
CA GLU A 466 10.75 1.20 6.03
C GLU A 466 10.15 2.57 5.69
N ASN A 467 10.78 3.31 4.77
CA ASN A 467 10.28 4.59 4.26
C ASN A 467 8.93 4.44 3.54
N ALA A 468 8.74 3.37 2.78
CA ALA A 468 7.47 3.03 2.12
C ALA A 468 6.37 2.83 3.16
N GLY A 469 6.64 2.04 4.21
CA GLY A 469 5.71 1.83 5.31
C GLY A 469 5.35 3.14 6.02
N GLU A 470 6.31 4.04 6.23
CA GLU A 470 6.06 5.37 6.81
C GLU A 470 5.18 6.24 5.89
N PHE A 471 5.48 6.27 4.58
CA PHE A 471 4.68 6.98 3.59
C PHE A 471 3.23 6.50 3.60
N PHE A 472 2.99 5.19 3.50
CA PHE A 472 1.64 4.62 3.51
C PHE A 472 0.89 4.93 4.80
N GLU A 473 1.57 4.88 5.96
CA GLU A 473 0.97 5.26 7.23
C GLU A 473 0.47 6.71 7.23
N LYS A 474 1.29 7.64 6.74
CA LYS A 474 0.92 9.07 6.67
C LYS A 474 -0.15 9.33 5.61
N TYR A 475 -0.05 8.68 4.45
CA TYR A 475 -1.04 8.78 3.38
C TYR A 475 -2.42 8.27 3.82
N GLU A 476 -2.49 7.14 4.53
CA GLU A 476 -3.75 6.63 5.04
C GLU A 476 -4.33 7.51 6.16
N LYS A 477 -3.48 8.15 7.00
CA LYS A 477 -3.97 9.17 7.96
C LYS A 477 -4.65 10.33 7.22
N LEU A 478 -4.06 10.79 6.10
CA LEU A 478 -4.65 11.84 5.27
C LEU A 478 -5.97 11.39 4.64
N LYS A 479 -6.04 10.17 4.10
CA LYS A 479 -7.26 9.60 3.50
C LYS A 479 -8.37 9.40 4.53
N ASN A 480 -8.06 8.96 5.74
CA ASN A 480 -9.04 8.76 6.81
C ASN A 480 -9.49 10.06 7.49
N ALA A 481 -8.66 11.10 7.48
CA ALA A 481 -9.04 12.44 7.92
C ALA A 481 -9.97 13.16 6.92
N LEU A 482 -10.22 12.56 5.76
CA LEU A 482 -11.13 13.05 4.74
C LEU A 482 -12.59 12.93 5.23
N ASN A 483 -13.11 14.01 5.81
CA ASN A 483 -14.51 14.12 6.20
C ASN A 483 -15.29 14.96 5.17
N ILE A 484 -16.62 14.97 5.27
CA ILE A 484 -17.53 15.71 4.36
C ILE A 484 -17.23 17.23 4.36
N ASN A 485 -16.54 17.74 5.39
CA ASN A 485 -16.19 19.15 5.55
C ASN A 485 -14.81 19.48 4.97
N LYS A 486 -14.02 18.51 4.48
CA LYS A 486 -12.75 18.79 3.79
C LYS A 486 -13.04 19.23 2.36
N GLY A 487 -12.61 20.45 2.03
CA GLY A 487 -12.87 21.08 0.73
C GLY A 487 -12.09 20.48 -0.44
N SER A 488 -12.36 20.99 -1.65
CA SER A 488 -11.73 20.59 -2.91
C SER A 488 -10.19 20.65 -2.87
N SER A 489 -9.62 21.60 -2.13
CA SER A 489 -8.17 21.77 -1.99
C SER A 489 -7.50 20.58 -1.30
N TYR A 490 -8.17 19.95 -0.32
CA TYR A 490 -7.67 18.74 0.34
C TYR A 490 -7.60 17.56 -0.64
N LEU A 491 -8.64 17.40 -1.47
CA LEU A 491 -8.68 16.37 -2.52
C LEU A 491 -7.61 16.58 -3.58
N GLN A 492 -7.36 17.84 -3.96
CA GLN A 492 -6.29 18.19 -4.90
C GLN A 492 -4.91 17.81 -4.34
N LEU A 493 -4.60 18.15 -3.09
CA LEU A 493 -3.33 17.75 -2.44
C LEU A 493 -3.19 16.23 -2.32
N LEU A 494 -4.28 15.53 -1.99
CA LEU A 494 -4.26 14.06 -1.92
C LEU A 494 -4.02 13.42 -3.29
N SER A 495 -4.69 13.93 -4.33
CA SER A 495 -4.48 13.48 -5.71
C SER A 495 -3.07 13.77 -6.20
N SER A 496 -2.56 14.95 -5.88
CA SER A 496 -1.21 15.41 -6.18
C SER A 496 -0.15 14.47 -5.59
N LEU A 497 -0.27 14.15 -4.29
CA LEU A 497 0.60 13.21 -3.58
C LEU A 497 0.50 11.77 -4.14
N SER A 498 -0.71 11.34 -4.51
CA SER A 498 -0.93 10.04 -5.14
C SER A 498 -0.24 9.92 -6.50
N ASN A 499 -0.26 10.99 -7.30
CA ASN A 499 0.41 11.03 -8.58
C ASN A 499 1.93 11.01 -8.43
N ASP A 500 2.48 11.71 -7.44
CA ASP A 500 3.92 11.66 -7.15
C ASP A 500 4.37 10.25 -6.74
N TYR A 501 3.55 9.54 -5.95
CA TYR A 501 3.81 8.13 -5.62
C TYR A 501 3.77 7.22 -6.85
N LYS A 502 2.80 7.38 -7.76
CA LYS A 502 2.77 6.61 -9.02
C LYS A 502 4.02 6.85 -9.87
N ASN A 503 4.54 8.09 -9.88
CA ASN A 503 5.79 8.41 -10.55
C ASN A 503 6.99 7.70 -9.90
N LEU A 504 7.02 7.61 -8.56
CA LEU A 504 8.03 6.86 -7.82
C LEU A 504 7.97 5.36 -8.15
N GLU A 505 6.76 4.79 -8.15
CA GLU A 505 6.52 3.39 -8.47
C GLU A 505 7.05 3.05 -9.87
N ASN A 506 6.81 3.92 -10.85
CA ASN A 506 7.35 3.79 -12.19
C ASN A 506 8.90 3.83 -12.21
N LYS A 507 9.54 4.66 -11.37
CA LYS A 507 11.01 4.72 -11.23
C LYS A 507 11.59 3.48 -10.55
N TYR A 508 10.98 3.03 -9.46
CA TYR A 508 11.38 1.82 -8.72
C TYR A 508 11.42 0.59 -9.64
N ASN A 509 10.45 0.50 -10.55
CA ASN A 509 10.38 -0.54 -11.56
C ASN A 509 11.59 -0.58 -12.54
N ASN A 510 12.39 0.49 -12.62
CA ASN A 510 13.50 0.65 -13.56
C ASN A 510 14.91 0.64 -12.90
N VAL A 511 15.04 0.87 -11.58
CA VAL A 511 16.36 1.16 -10.92
C VAL A 511 16.89 0.03 -10.00
N GLY A 512 16.18 -1.09 -9.85
CA GLY A 512 16.79 -2.33 -9.36
C GLY A 512 16.99 -2.45 -7.84
N CYS A 513 15.93 -2.91 -7.16
CA CYS A 513 16.02 -3.59 -5.87
C CYS A 513 16.10 -5.11 -6.10
N ASN A 514 17.25 -5.61 -6.58
CA ASN A 514 17.37 -6.95 -7.18
C ASN A 514 17.29 -8.16 -6.20
N TYR A 515 17.04 -7.96 -4.90
CA TYR A 515 16.99 -9.07 -3.92
C TYR A 515 15.76 -9.13 -3.02
N VAL A 516 14.82 -8.20 -3.14
CA VAL A 516 13.49 -8.37 -2.53
C VAL A 516 12.49 -8.50 -3.67
N SER A 517 12.16 -9.75 -4.00
CA SER A 517 11.01 -9.98 -4.87
C SER A 517 9.79 -9.28 -4.28
N PRO A 518 9.05 -8.45 -5.06
CA PRO A 518 7.80 -7.85 -4.65
C PRO A 518 6.70 -8.92 -4.69
N PHE A 519 6.91 -10.06 -4.03
CA PHE A 519 5.84 -11.02 -3.79
C PHE A 519 4.93 -10.42 -2.74
N VAL A 520 4.07 -9.52 -3.23
CA VAL A 520 3.00 -8.76 -2.56
C VAL A 520 2.61 -9.41 -1.24
N ALA A 521 3.27 -8.99 -0.16
CA ALA A 521 2.61 -8.96 1.13
C ALA A 521 1.43 -7.99 0.92
N CYS A 522 0.21 -8.44 1.25
CA CYS A 522 -0.94 -7.55 1.27
C CYS A 522 -0.54 -6.21 1.96
N PRO A 523 -0.98 -5.04 1.46
CA PRO A 523 -0.63 -3.77 2.09
C PRO A 523 -0.93 -3.86 3.59
N ARG A 524 0.12 -3.84 4.42
CA ARG A 524 -0.02 -3.92 5.88
C ARG A 524 -0.62 -2.61 6.35
N SER A 525 -1.80 -2.64 6.95
CA SER A 525 -2.39 -1.40 7.48
C SER A 525 -1.69 -0.93 8.76
N SER A 526 -1.70 0.39 8.98
CA SER A 526 -0.99 1.10 10.07
C SER A 526 -1.55 0.85 11.48
N VAL A 527 -2.55 -0.02 11.58
CA VAL A 527 -3.39 -0.24 12.75
C VAL A 527 -2.59 -0.90 13.89
N THR A 528 -1.58 -1.74 13.59
CA THR A 528 -0.76 -2.40 14.63
C THR A 528 0.31 -1.46 15.24
N LYS A 529 0.78 -0.42 14.53
CA LYS A 529 1.80 0.52 15.03
C LYS A 529 1.29 1.50 16.10
N ASN A 530 0.04 1.97 15.97
CA ASN A 530 -0.51 2.93 16.93
C ASN A 530 -0.67 2.35 18.35
N ILE A 531 -0.84 1.03 18.53
CA ILE A 531 -0.91 0.41 19.87
C ILE A 531 0.49 0.18 20.44
N ILE A 532 1.47 -0.28 19.65
CA ILE A 532 2.85 -0.49 20.12
C ILE A 532 3.50 0.84 20.52
N ILE A 533 3.20 1.93 19.79
CA ILE A 533 3.64 3.29 20.15
C ILE A 533 2.93 3.78 21.43
N THR A 534 1.63 3.51 21.58
CA THR A 534 0.90 3.88 22.80
C THR A 534 1.39 3.11 24.04
N ILE A 535 1.68 1.80 23.90
CA ILE A 535 2.28 0.99 24.96
C ILE A 535 3.72 1.43 25.25
N GLY A 536 4.49 1.78 24.21
CA GLY A 536 5.84 2.34 24.35
C GLY A 536 5.87 3.67 25.11
N ILE A 537 4.90 4.56 24.86
CA ILE A 537 4.75 5.83 25.59
C ILE A 537 4.38 5.58 27.06
N ILE A 538 3.58 4.55 27.37
CA ILE A 538 3.26 4.16 28.75
C ILE A 538 4.52 3.63 29.47
N PHE A 539 5.36 2.84 28.81
CA PHE A 539 6.62 2.34 29.39
C PHE A 539 7.69 3.43 29.54
N VAL A 540 7.77 4.39 28.61
CA VAL A 540 8.66 5.56 28.72
C VAL A 540 8.18 6.51 29.82
N ALA A 541 6.87 6.76 29.95
CA ALA A 541 6.31 7.55 31.05
C ALA A 541 6.49 6.88 32.42
N ALA A 542 6.32 5.56 32.52
CA ALA A 542 6.59 4.78 33.73
C ALA A 542 8.08 4.80 34.11
N SER A 543 8.97 4.76 33.11
CA SER A 543 10.43 4.86 33.32
C SER A 543 10.87 6.27 33.74
N ILE A 544 10.22 7.31 33.22
CA ILE A 544 10.44 8.71 33.65
C ILE A 544 9.89 8.93 35.08
N LEU A 545 8.73 8.38 35.42
CA LEU A 545 8.16 8.45 36.77
C LEU A 545 8.99 7.65 37.80
N LEU A 546 9.51 6.48 37.44
CA LEU A 546 10.46 5.70 38.25
C LEU A 546 11.82 6.40 38.35
N GLY A 547 12.31 7.02 37.27
CA GLY A 547 13.54 7.82 37.27
C GLY A 547 13.45 9.08 38.14
N VAL A 548 12.30 9.76 38.17
CA VAL A 548 12.03 10.90 39.07
C VAL A 548 11.90 10.44 40.52
N SER A 549 11.30 9.26 40.78
CA SER A 549 11.25 8.65 42.11
C SER A 549 12.65 8.28 42.63
N TYR A 550 13.51 7.70 41.77
CA TYR A 550 14.90 7.35 42.13
C TYR A 550 15.76 8.61 42.39
N LYS A 551 15.59 9.68 41.59
CA LYS A 551 16.29 10.95 41.78
C LYS A 551 15.82 11.71 43.03
N ARG A 552 14.53 11.62 43.39
CA ARG A 552 13.96 12.22 44.62
C ARG A 552 14.37 11.45 45.87
N ASN A 553 14.46 10.11 45.81
CA ASN A 553 14.99 9.27 46.90
C ASN A 553 16.51 9.44 47.08
N ALA A 554 17.31 9.52 46.01
CA ALA A 554 18.74 9.79 46.12
C ALA A 554 19.03 11.17 46.76
N LYS A 555 18.23 12.20 46.46
CA LYS A 555 18.32 13.53 47.11
C LYS A 555 17.89 13.49 48.59
N LYS A 556 16.87 12.69 48.93
CA LYS A 556 16.42 12.48 50.33
C LYS A 556 17.45 11.70 51.15
N ILE A 557 18.11 10.71 50.55
CA ILE A 557 19.20 9.92 51.17
C ILE A 557 20.46 10.78 51.33
N LYS A 558 20.84 11.59 50.33
CA LYS A 558 21.96 12.56 50.47
C LYS A 558 21.70 13.59 51.58
N LYS A 559 20.46 14.09 51.71
CA LYS A 559 20.09 15.03 52.78
C LYS A 559 20.09 14.35 54.17
N LYS A 560 19.72 13.07 54.26
CA LYS A 560 19.76 12.28 55.51
C LYS A 560 21.20 11.92 55.91
N LEU A 561 22.07 11.64 54.94
CA LEU A 561 23.51 11.41 55.19
C LEU A 561 24.22 12.70 55.65
N ILE A 562 23.92 13.85 55.03
CA ILE A 562 24.49 15.15 55.43
C ILE A 562 24.01 15.56 56.84
N ILE A 563 22.74 15.28 57.19
CA ILE A 563 22.23 15.54 58.56
C ILE A 563 22.90 14.61 59.58
N ASN A 564 23.12 13.33 59.27
CA ASN A 564 23.80 12.42 60.20
C ASN A 564 25.28 12.79 60.43
N ILE A 565 25.99 13.24 59.39
CA ILE A 565 27.38 13.72 59.51
C ILE A 565 27.45 14.99 60.38
N LEU A 566 26.50 15.93 60.22
CA LEU A 566 26.41 17.13 61.07
C LEU A 566 26.03 16.83 62.53
N PHE A 567 25.29 15.74 62.78
CA PHE A 567 24.97 15.30 64.14
C PHE A 567 26.16 14.60 64.82
N GLU A 568 26.98 13.83 64.09
CA GLU A 568 28.22 13.23 64.63
C GLU A 568 29.27 14.29 64.99
N GLU A 569 29.44 15.35 64.18
CA GLU A 569 30.34 16.47 64.54
C GLU A 569 29.82 17.28 65.75
N SER A 570 28.50 17.42 65.92
CA SER A 570 27.91 18.06 67.10
C SER A 570 27.98 17.21 68.39
N GLY A 571 28.08 15.88 68.25
CA GLY A 571 28.25 14.95 69.35
C GLY A 571 29.69 14.90 69.87
N TYR A 572 30.68 15.07 68.98
CA TYR A 572 32.09 15.10 69.35
C TYR A 572 32.48 16.36 70.16
N SER A 573 31.76 17.48 69.98
CA SER A 573 32.03 18.71 70.74
C SER A 573 31.38 18.77 72.14
N ARG A 574 30.58 17.77 72.54
CA ARG A 574 29.95 17.72 73.87
C ARG A 574 30.66 16.82 74.89
N ASN A 575 31.72 16.11 74.50
CA ASN A 575 32.50 15.25 75.39
C ASN A 575 33.88 15.83 75.81
N SER A 576 34.07 17.15 75.70
CA SER A 576 35.17 17.85 76.38
C SER A 576 34.60 18.78 77.46
N ASN A 577 34.09 18.20 78.54
CA ASN A 577 33.95 18.82 79.87
C ASN A 577 33.30 17.80 80.80
N ASN A 578 34.10 16.83 81.24
CA ASN A 578 34.02 16.16 82.54
C ASN A 578 35.15 15.12 82.59
N GLY A 579 36.27 15.53 83.21
CA GLY A 579 37.51 14.76 83.36
C GLY A 579 38.71 15.69 83.37
#